data_AF-A0A355EWD8-F1
#
_entry.id   AF-A0A355EWD8-F1
#
_cell.length_a   1.000
_cell.length_b   1.000
_cell.length_c   1.000
_cell.angle_alpha   90.00
_cell.angle_beta   90.00
_cell.angle_gamma   90.00
#
_symmetry.space_group_name_H-M   'P 1'
#
loop_
_entity.id
_entity.type
_entity.pdbx_description
1 polymer ?
#
loop_
_entity_poly.entity_id
_entity_poly.type
_entity_poly.pdbx_seq_one_letter_code
_entity_poly.pdbx_strand_id
1 'polypeptide(L)'
;MGFDVIVIGAGPNGLAAAARLAGAGRKVVVLERADAPGGLAAPNEFHPGYTAPGLLHDEALVPRAVVDKLGLTGHGLTFRPAPATYIAEADGPGLLLASDTAAAVEAIGARSRKDAQSYRDLRAWFDRLTPLFAAVLTEQPPLITPRSPGDFWQIARRGLSLLRISRKDLVELARVAPMCVADFLNERFETPLLVEALAAPAVASTWNGPWSAGTVTHLLLRECAGGETLSGGPPALISAVPAACKSA
;
A
#
# COMPACT_ATOMS: atom_id res chain seq x y z
N MET A 1 -35.41 -0.34 -19.90
CA MET A 1 -35.03 -0.46 -18.47
C MET A 1 -34.31 0.82 -18.08
N GLY A 2 -34.65 1.43 -16.94
CA GLY A 2 -33.97 2.63 -16.44
C GLY A 2 -32.90 2.28 -15.41
N PHE A 3 -31.76 2.97 -15.48
CA PHE A 3 -30.69 2.93 -14.48
C PHE A 3 -30.67 4.23 -13.69
N ASP A 4 -30.34 4.16 -12.40
CA ASP A 4 -30.16 5.33 -11.53
C ASP A 4 -28.75 5.92 -11.70
N VAL A 5 -27.75 5.07 -11.97
CA VAL A 5 -26.34 5.46 -12.06
C VAL A 5 -25.66 4.72 -13.22
N ILE A 6 -24.81 5.44 -13.95
CA ILE A 6 -23.91 4.90 -14.97
C ILE A 6 -22.48 5.04 -14.45
N VAL A 7 -21.74 3.94 -14.37
CA VAL A 7 -20.30 3.91 -14.08
C VAL A 7 -19.55 3.61 -15.38
N ILE A 8 -18.62 4.47 -15.77
CA ILE A 8 -17.79 4.28 -16.97
C ILE A 8 -16.42 3.76 -16.55
N GLY A 9 -16.08 2.56 -17.02
CA GLY A 9 -14.88 1.80 -16.68
C GLY A 9 -15.14 0.73 -15.62
N ALA A 10 -14.81 -0.52 -15.94
CA ALA A 10 -14.89 -1.68 -15.05
C ALA A 10 -13.52 -2.07 -14.48
N GLY A 11 -12.67 -1.09 -14.17
CA GLY A 11 -11.48 -1.30 -13.35
C GLY A 11 -11.81 -1.45 -11.86
N PRO A 12 -10.83 -1.71 -10.98
CA PRO A 12 -11.05 -1.93 -9.55
C PRO A 12 -11.85 -0.81 -8.88
N ASN A 13 -11.54 0.45 -9.22
CA ASN A 13 -12.23 1.62 -8.66
C ASN A 13 -13.69 1.72 -9.14
N GLY A 14 -13.95 1.52 -10.43
CA GLY A 14 -15.30 1.58 -11.00
C GLY A 14 -16.17 0.45 -10.47
N LEU A 15 -15.63 -0.75 -10.39
CA LEU A 15 -16.32 -1.90 -9.82
C LEU A 15 -16.59 -1.74 -8.31
N ALA A 16 -15.65 -1.20 -7.53
CA ALA A 16 -15.87 -0.91 -6.11
C ALA A 16 -16.97 0.15 -5.91
N ALA A 17 -16.99 1.19 -6.74
CA ALA A 17 -18.04 2.21 -6.72
C ALA A 17 -19.41 1.61 -7.09
N ALA A 18 -19.45 0.77 -8.15
CA ALA A 18 -20.65 0.09 -8.58
C ALA A 18 -21.19 -0.85 -7.48
N ALA A 19 -20.34 -1.67 -6.87
CA ALA A 19 -20.70 -2.55 -5.75
C ALA A 19 -21.30 -1.75 -4.58
N ARG A 20 -20.67 -0.64 -4.21
CA ARG A 20 -21.12 0.21 -3.10
C ARG A 20 -22.48 0.85 -3.36
N LEU A 21 -22.74 1.27 -4.59
CA LEU A 21 -23.99 1.90 -5.01
C LEU A 21 -25.12 0.87 -5.17
N ALA A 22 -24.81 -0.29 -5.75
CA ALA A 22 -25.72 -1.43 -5.85
C ALA A 22 -26.16 -1.90 -4.47
N GLY A 23 -25.22 -2.10 -3.54
CA GLY A 23 -25.52 -2.43 -2.14
C GLY A 23 -26.26 -1.32 -1.37
N ALA A 24 -26.38 -0.12 -1.92
CA ALA A 24 -27.25 0.94 -1.41
C ALA A 24 -28.63 0.97 -2.09
N GLY A 25 -28.98 -0.06 -2.88
CA GLY A 25 -30.25 -0.22 -3.57
C GLY A 25 -30.39 0.55 -4.89
N ARG A 26 -29.28 1.04 -5.47
CA ARG A 26 -29.32 1.77 -6.76
C ARG A 26 -29.24 0.81 -7.94
N LYS A 27 -29.97 1.10 -9.01
CA LYS A 27 -29.83 0.41 -10.30
C LYS A 27 -28.62 0.95 -11.04
N VAL A 28 -27.51 0.23 -10.98
CA VAL A 28 -26.23 0.64 -11.59
C VAL A 28 -26.00 -0.12 -12.89
N VAL A 29 -25.55 0.59 -13.93
CA VAL A 29 -24.94 -0.01 -15.12
C VAL A 29 -23.46 0.35 -15.16
N VAL A 30 -22.61 -0.63 -15.45
CA VAL A 30 -21.17 -0.44 -15.65
C VAL A 30 -20.87 -0.63 -17.13
N LEU A 31 -20.21 0.33 -17.74
CA LEU A 31 -19.81 0.31 -19.15
C LEU A 31 -18.30 0.16 -19.24
N GLU A 32 -17.82 -0.92 -19.87
CA GLU A 32 -16.40 -1.17 -20.12
C GLU A 32 -16.14 -1.18 -21.62
N ARG A 33 -15.00 -0.62 -22.03
CA ARG A 33 -14.57 -0.62 -23.43
C ARG A 33 -13.97 -1.97 -23.82
N ALA A 34 -13.23 -2.59 -22.91
CA ALA A 34 -12.63 -3.91 -23.12
C ALA A 34 -13.67 -5.03 -23.09
N ASP A 35 -13.29 -6.20 -23.60
CA ASP A 35 -14.15 -7.39 -23.64
C ASP A 35 -14.41 -8.00 -22.26
N ALA A 36 -13.61 -7.64 -21.25
CA ALA A 36 -13.70 -8.15 -19.90
C ALA A 36 -13.45 -7.04 -18.85
N PRO A 37 -14.08 -7.14 -17.67
CA PRO A 37 -13.80 -6.24 -16.56
C PRO A 37 -12.40 -6.47 -15.97
N GLY A 38 -11.87 -5.44 -15.31
CA GLY A 38 -10.63 -5.52 -14.54
C GLY A 38 -9.66 -4.37 -14.76
N GLY A 39 -9.82 -3.61 -15.85
CA GLY A 39 -8.93 -2.50 -16.18
C GLY A 39 -7.46 -2.92 -16.17
N LEU A 40 -6.59 -2.15 -15.52
CA LEU A 40 -5.17 -2.50 -15.40
C LEU A 40 -4.92 -3.82 -14.69
N ALA A 41 -5.80 -4.27 -13.79
CA ALA A 41 -5.63 -5.55 -13.11
C ALA A 41 -6.00 -6.75 -14.01
N ALA A 42 -6.64 -6.53 -15.16
CA ALA A 42 -7.10 -7.61 -16.03
C ALA A 42 -5.90 -8.38 -16.62
N PRO A 43 -5.98 -9.72 -16.72
CA PRO A 43 -4.96 -10.49 -17.42
C PRO A 43 -4.92 -10.04 -18.89
N ASN A 44 -3.71 -9.95 -19.43
CA ASN A 44 -3.48 -9.55 -20.81
C ASN A 44 -2.72 -10.65 -21.56
N GLU A 45 -3.35 -11.23 -22.58
CA GLU A 45 -2.66 -12.14 -23.50
C GLU A 45 -1.88 -11.31 -24.53
N PHE A 46 -0.56 -11.39 -24.48
CA PHE A 46 0.31 -10.60 -25.38
C PHE A 46 0.88 -11.45 -26.53
N HIS A 47 0.71 -12.78 -26.46
CA HIS A 47 1.01 -13.73 -27.53
C HIS A 47 0.17 -15.00 -27.31
N PRO A 48 -0.27 -15.73 -28.35
CA PRO A 48 -1.02 -16.99 -28.20
C PRO A 48 -0.39 -17.94 -27.17
N GLY A 49 -1.13 -18.23 -26.10
CA GLY A 49 -0.71 -19.09 -24.99
C GLY A 49 0.14 -18.41 -23.91
N TYR A 50 0.41 -17.11 -24.04
CA TYR A 50 1.21 -16.32 -23.09
C TYR A 50 0.40 -15.15 -22.53
N THR A 51 0.13 -15.23 -21.24
CA THR A 51 -0.62 -14.21 -20.50
C THR A 51 0.26 -13.56 -19.45
N ALA A 52 0.10 -12.25 -19.29
CA ALA A 52 0.59 -11.52 -18.13
C ALA A 52 -0.57 -11.36 -17.13
N PRO A 53 -0.34 -11.51 -15.82
CA PRO A 53 -1.29 -11.01 -14.84
C PRO A 53 -1.40 -9.49 -15.02
N GLY A 54 -2.53 -8.90 -14.67
CA GLY A 54 -2.67 -7.46 -14.83
C GLY A 54 -1.65 -6.66 -14.02
N LEU A 55 -1.50 -5.40 -14.40
CA LEU A 55 -0.61 -4.42 -13.81
C LEU A 55 -1.22 -3.86 -12.52
N LEU A 56 -1.13 -4.64 -11.45
CA LEU A 56 -1.34 -4.16 -10.07
C LEU A 56 -0.06 -4.40 -9.27
N HIS A 57 0.88 -3.46 -9.38
CA HIS A 57 2.20 -3.57 -8.72
C HIS A 57 2.15 -3.36 -7.21
N ASP A 58 1.10 -2.70 -6.71
CA ASP A 58 0.94 -2.30 -5.31
C ASP A 58 -0.25 -3.03 -4.64
N GLU A 59 -0.29 -4.36 -4.73
CA GLU A 59 -1.34 -5.17 -4.09
C GLU A 59 -1.44 -4.93 -2.57
N ALA A 60 -0.33 -4.56 -1.94
CA ALA A 60 -0.26 -4.20 -0.52
C ALA A 60 -1.13 -2.99 -0.16
N LEU A 61 -1.50 -2.15 -1.12
CA LEU A 61 -2.35 -0.97 -0.91
C LEU A 61 -3.85 -1.26 -1.05
N VAL A 62 -4.26 -2.51 -1.27
CA VAL A 62 -5.69 -2.88 -1.28
C VAL A 62 -6.23 -2.79 0.15
N PRO A 63 -7.06 -1.78 0.49
CA PRO A 63 -7.38 -1.52 1.89
C PRO A 63 -8.30 -2.60 2.46
N ARG A 64 -7.93 -3.17 3.61
CA ARG A 64 -8.75 -4.19 4.30
C ARG A 64 -10.18 -3.70 4.59
N ALA A 65 -10.32 -2.43 4.94
CA ALA A 65 -11.62 -1.80 5.14
C ALA A 65 -12.53 -1.82 3.89
N VAL A 66 -11.96 -1.79 2.68
CA VAL A 66 -12.72 -1.91 1.42
C VAL A 66 -13.11 -3.37 1.18
N VAL A 67 -12.16 -4.30 1.38
CA VAL A 67 -12.40 -5.75 1.30
C VAL A 67 -13.56 -6.16 2.20
N ASP A 68 -13.53 -5.72 3.46
CA ASP A 68 -14.55 -6.07 4.46
C ASP A 68 -15.90 -5.44 4.11
N LYS A 69 -15.93 -4.15 3.73
CA LYS A 69 -17.18 -3.45 3.35
C LYS A 69 -17.85 -4.03 2.11
N LEU A 70 -17.07 -4.58 1.18
CA LEU A 70 -17.58 -5.21 -0.03
C LEU A 70 -17.75 -6.73 0.12
N GLY A 71 -17.43 -7.30 1.28
CA GLY A 71 -17.54 -8.74 1.52
C GLY A 71 -16.63 -9.60 0.65
N LEU A 72 -15.52 -9.07 0.14
CA LEU A 72 -14.72 -9.74 -0.91
C LEU A 72 -14.09 -11.06 -0.44
N THR A 73 -13.85 -11.22 0.86
CA THR A 73 -13.40 -12.50 1.45
C THR A 73 -14.41 -13.62 1.22
N GLY A 74 -15.72 -13.30 1.28
CA GLY A 74 -16.79 -14.24 0.93
C GLY A 74 -16.82 -14.61 -0.55
N HIS A 75 -16.13 -13.84 -1.39
CA HIS A 75 -15.95 -14.07 -2.82
C HIS A 75 -14.54 -14.59 -3.16
N GLY A 76 -13.83 -15.16 -2.17
CA GLY A 76 -12.56 -15.86 -2.37
C GLY A 76 -11.31 -14.98 -2.34
N LEU A 77 -11.44 -13.67 -2.09
CA LEU A 77 -10.26 -12.81 -1.93
C LEU A 77 -9.57 -13.12 -0.61
N THR A 78 -8.29 -13.51 -0.67
CA THR A 78 -7.48 -13.80 0.51
C THR A 78 -6.14 -13.08 0.43
N PHE A 79 -5.53 -12.89 1.59
CA PHE A 79 -4.21 -12.26 1.74
C PHE A 79 -3.18 -13.30 2.14
N ARG A 80 -1.93 -13.04 1.78
CA ARG A 80 -0.74 -13.78 2.20
C ARG A 80 0.34 -12.80 2.61
N PRO A 81 1.34 -13.22 3.42
CA PRO A 81 2.52 -12.41 3.64
C PRO A 81 3.14 -11.98 2.31
N ALA A 82 3.65 -10.74 2.27
CA ALA A 82 4.44 -10.29 1.13
C ALA A 82 5.59 -11.29 0.84
N PRO A 83 6.02 -11.46 -0.42
CA PRO A 83 7.18 -12.28 -0.71
C PRO A 83 8.47 -11.62 -0.24
N ALA A 84 9.50 -12.43 0.02
CA ALA A 84 10.85 -11.94 0.24
C ALA A 84 11.36 -11.21 -1.02
N THR A 85 12.17 -10.17 -0.82
CA THR A 85 12.81 -9.43 -1.90
C THR A 85 14.26 -9.85 -2.02
N TYR A 86 14.66 -10.37 -3.18
CA TYR A 86 16.06 -10.63 -3.49
C TYR A 86 16.67 -9.41 -4.17
N ILE A 87 17.76 -8.90 -3.58
CA ILE A 87 18.52 -7.78 -4.11
C ILE A 87 19.75 -8.37 -4.78
N ALA A 88 19.73 -8.34 -6.12
CA ALA A 88 20.83 -8.85 -6.93
C ALA A 88 22.04 -7.91 -6.84
N GLU A 89 23.22 -8.52 -6.75
CA GLU A 89 24.51 -7.84 -6.69
C GLU A 89 25.37 -8.42 -7.80
N ALA A 90 25.95 -7.58 -8.67
CA ALA A 90 26.56 -8.03 -9.93
C ALA A 90 27.66 -9.10 -9.73
N ASP A 91 28.49 -8.94 -8.70
CA ASP A 91 29.64 -9.80 -8.41
C ASP A 91 29.59 -10.35 -6.97
N GLY A 92 28.39 -10.50 -6.41
CA GLY A 92 28.20 -10.90 -5.01
C GLY A 92 27.03 -11.84 -4.80
N PRO A 93 26.88 -12.39 -3.58
CA PRO A 93 25.80 -13.33 -3.29
C PRO A 93 24.41 -12.67 -3.27
N GLY A 94 24.33 -11.35 -3.37
CA GLY A 94 23.10 -10.58 -3.19
C GLY A 94 22.57 -10.67 -1.75
N LEU A 95 21.41 -10.07 -1.52
CA LEU A 95 20.78 -10.03 -0.20
C LEU A 95 19.31 -10.41 -0.32
N LEU A 96 18.90 -11.45 0.41
CA LEU A 96 17.51 -11.84 0.53
C LEU A 96 16.89 -11.16 1.75
N LEU A 97 16.06 -10.14 1.54
CA LEU A 97 15.26 -9.53 2.58
C LEU A 97 13.95 -10.30 2.74
N ALA A 98 13.91 -11.16 3.75
CA ALA A 98 12.68 -11.83 4.16
C ALA A 98 11.64 -10.82 4.66
N SER A 99 10.36 -11.16 4.52
CA SER A 99 9.27 -10.37 5.09
C SER A 99 9.19 -10.49 6.61
N ASP A 100 9.73 -11.59 7.15
CA ASP A 100 9.97 -11.72 8.58
C ASP A 100 11.18 -10.88 9.00
N THR A 101 10.97 -10.00 9.98
CA THR A 101 12.00 -9.05 10.42
C THR A 101 13.19 -9.77 11.06
N ALA A 102 12.97 -10.86 11.80
CA ALA A 102 14.08 -11.57 12.45
C ALA A 102 15.01 -12.23 11.42
N ALA A 103 14.44 -12.91 10.42
CA ALA A 103 15.18 -13.50 9.32
C ALA A 103 15.92 -12.44 8.48
N ALA A 104 15.30 -11.29 8.20
CA ALA A 104 15.96 -10.19 7.51
C ALA A 104 17.15 -9.61 8.32
N VAL A 105 16.98 -9.45 9.64
CA VAL A 105 18.06 -9.02 10.54
C VAL A 105 19.23 -10.00 10.55
N GLU A 106 18.95 -11.31 10.55
CA GLU A 106 19.99 -12.35 10.47
C GLU A 106 20.77 -12.26 9.15
N ALA A 107 20.06 -12.18 8.02
CA ALA A 107 20.66 -12.06 6.69
C ALA A 107 21.52 -10.79 6.54
N ILE A 108 21.04 -9.65 7.05
CA ILE A 108 21.82 -8.40 7.08
C ILE A 108 23.02 -8.55 8.02
N GLY A 109 22.85 -9.21 9.16
CA GLY A 109 23.89 -9.41 10.18
C GLY A 109 25.09 -10.23 9.71
N ALA A 110 24.91 -11.08 8.70
CA ALA A 110 26.01 -11.75 8.02
C ALA A 110 26.96 -10.80 7.27
N ARG A 111 26.48 -9.59 6.90
CA ARG A 111 27.24 -8.54 6.23
C ARG A 111 27.65 -7.40 7.18
N SER A 112 26.70 -6.87 7.96
CA SER A 112 26.96 -5.84 8.96
C SER A 112 26.05 -6.00 10.18
N ARG A 113 26.66 -6.12 11.37
CA ARG A 113 25.94 -6.15 12.65
C ARG A 113 25.27 -4.82 12.97
N LYS A 114 25.88 -3.70 12.55
CA LYS A 114 25.33 -2.37 12.76
C LYS A 114 24.07 -2.19 11.91
N ASP A 115 24.14 -2.55 10.63
CA ASP A 115 22.98 -2.46 9.73
C ASP A 115 21.85 -3.37 10.19
N ALA A 116 22.16 -4.56 10.72
CA ALA A 116 21.17 -5.47 11.28
C ALA A 116 20.40 -4.84 12.47
N GLN A 117 21.12 -4.14 13.35
CA GLN A 117 20.51 -3.40 14.46
C GLN A 117 19.71 -2.19 13.96
N SER A 118 20.26 -1.40 13.04
CA SER A 118 19.58 -0.26 12.41
C SER A 118 18.28 -0.69 11.70
N TYR A 119 18.29 -1.85 11.02
CA TYR A 119 17.13 -2.39 10.35
C TYR A 119 16.04 -2.80 11.35
N ARG A 120 16.42 -3.49 12.43
CA ARG A 120 15.51 -3.83 13.53
C ARG A 120 14.83 -2.58 14.10
N ASP A 121 15.62 -1.54 14.38
CA ASP A 121 15.11 -0.30 14.93
C ASP A 121 14.19 0.45 13.96
N LEU A 122 14.53 0.41 12.65
CA LEU A 122 13.70 0.97 11.58
C LEU A 122 12.35 0.25 11.48
N ARG A 123 12.33 -1.09 11.46
CA ARG A 123 11.09 -1.88 11.43
C ARG A 123 10.22 -1.60 12.64
N ALA A 124 10.81 -1.61 13.84
CA ALA A 124 10.07 -1.29 15.06
C ALA A 124 9.50 0.15 15.05
N TRP A 125 10.20 1.10 14.41
CA TRP A 125 9.70 2.46 14.24
C TRP A 125 8.52 2.52 13.26
N PHE A 126 8.59 1.83 12.13
CA PHE A 126 7.44 1.69 11.22
C PHE A 126 6.23 1.07 11.93
N ASP A 127 6.40 -0.02 12.68
CA ASP A 127 5.30 -0.67 13.40
C ASP A 127 4.58 0.28 14.38
N ARG A 128 5.34 1.17 15.05
CA ARG A 128 4.75 2.20 15.94
C ARG A 128 3.99 3.28 15.17
N LEU A 129 4.37 3.56 13.93
CA LEU A 129 3.72 4.55 13.06
C LEU A 129 2.57 3.96 12.23
N THR A 130 2.53 2.65 12.01
CA THR A 130 1.50 1.97 11.21
C THR A 130 0.07 2.40 11.55
N PRO A 131 -0.36 2.49 12.82
CA PRO A 131 -1.73 2.93 13.12
C PRO A 131 -2.06 4.35 12.63
N LEU A 132 -1.08 5.26 12.62
CA LEU A 132 -1.25 6.62 12.11
C LEU A 132 -1.44 6.60 10.59
N PHE A 133 -0.56 5.92 9.88
CA PHE A 133 -0.58 5.87 8.42
C PHE A 133 -1.78 5.08 7.89
N ALA A 134 -2.20 4.01 8.58
CA ALA A 134 -3.43 3.30 8.28
C ALA A 134 -4.65 4.23 8.33
N ALA A 135 -4.73 5.12 9.33
CA ALA A 135 -5.81 6.11 9.42
C ALA A 135 -5.75 7.15 8.28
N VAL A 136 -4.54 7.60 7.91
CA VAL A 136 -4.33 8.52 6.77
C VAL A 136 -4.80 7.90 5.45
N LEU A 137 -4.54 6.61 5.23
CA LEU A 137 -4.85 5.92 3.97
C LEU A 137 -6.32 5.50 3.85
N THR A 138 -7.03 5.28 4.96
CA THR A 138 -8.36 4.66 4.94
C THR A 138 -9.49 5.58 5.35
N GLU A 139 -9.20 6.70 6.00
CA GLU A 139 -10.23 7.58 6.52
C GLU A 139 -10.34 8.89 5.74
N GLN A 140 -11.55 9.47 5.74
CA GLN A 140 -11.77 10.75 5.10
C GLN A 140 -10.93 11.84 5.80
N PRO A 141 -10.19 12.67 5.05
CA PRO A 141 -9.45 13.78 5.62
C PRO A 141 -10.43 14.80 6.23
N PRO A 142 -10.09 15.40 7.39
CA PRO A 142 -10.91 16.46 7.95
C PRO A 142 -10.94 17.68 7.01
N LEU A 143 -12.00 18.47 7.10
CA LEU A 143 -12.11 19.70 6.34
C LEU A 143 -11.01 20.68 6.77
N ILE A 144 -10.29 21.24 5.79
CA ILE A 144 -9.24 22.25 6.01
C ILE A 144 -9.84 23.54 6.61
N THR A 145 -11.11 23.83 6.27
CA THR A 145 -11.85 24.97 6.79
C THR A 145 -13.11 24.46 7.51
N PRO A 146 -13.01 24.05 8.80
CA PRO A 146 -14.16 23.57 9.57
C PRO A 146 -15.21 24.69 9.70
N ARG A 147 -16.49 24.35 9.52
CA ARG A 147 -17.62 25.31 9.57
C ARG A 147 -18.65 24.98 10.63
N SER A 148 -18.57 23.79 11.22
CA SER A 148 -19.50 23.31 12.25
C SER A 148 -18.75 22.77 13.48
N PRO A 149 -19.39 22.73 14.66
CA PRO A 149 -18.84 22.06 15.84
C PRO A 149 -18.46 20.60 15.58
N GLY A 150 -19.19 19.91 14.69
CA GLY A 150 -18.88 18.55 14.26
C GLY A 150 -17.55 18.44 13.51
N ASP A 151 -17.20 19.42 12.68
CA ASP A 151 -15.90 19.46 11.98
C ASP A 151 -14.74 19.66 12.96
N PHE A 152 -14.91 20.56 13.93
CA PHE A 152 -13.94 20.75 15.01
C PHE A 152 -13.77 19.49 15.85
N TRP A 153 -14.86 18.78 16.16
CA TRP A 153 -14.80 17.51 16.86
C TRP A 153 -14.04 16.43 16.06
N GLN A 154 -14.22 16.38 14.73
CA GLN A 154 -13.46 15.46 13.89
C GLN A 154 -11.95 15.75 13.93
N ILE A 155 -11.55 17.03 13.86
CA ILE A 155 -10.15 17.44 14.00
C ILE A 155 -9.61 17.09 15.39
N ALA A 156 -10.37 17.38 16.45
CA ALA A 156 -9.98 17.06 17.82
C ALA A 156 -9.80 15.54 18.01
N ARG A 157 -10.74 14.73 17.52
CA ARG A 157 -10.66 13.25 17.55
C ARG A 157 -9.40 12.74 16.82
N ARG A 158 -9.02 13.38 15.71
CA ARG A 158 -7.75 13.09 15.01
C ARG A 158 -6.54 13.48 15.85
N GLY A 159 -6.54 14.67 16.43
CA GLY A 159 -5.49 15.12 17.35
C GLY A 159 -5.30 14.17 18.54
N LEU A 160 -6.40 13.63 19.10
CA LEU A 160 -6.34 12.63 20.17
C LEU A 160 -5.66 11.33 19.72
N SER A 161 -5.78 10.92 18.45
CA SER A 161 -5.07 9.73 17.96
C SER A 161 -3.55 9.92 17.93
N LEU A 162 -3.07 11.17 17.77
CA LEU A 162 -1.64 11.49 17.84
C LEU A 162 -1.09 11.38 19.27
N LEU A 163 -1.93 11.49 20.31
CA LEU A 163 -1.51 11.26 21.71
C LEU A 163 -1.05 9.83 21.97
N ARG A 164 -1.40 8.87 21.09
CA ARG A 164 -0.95 7.48 21.17
C ARG A 164 0.46 7.29 20.65
N ILE A 165 1.03 8.29 19.98
CA ILE A 165 2.37 8.26 19.42
C ILE A 165 3.31 8.95 20.40
N SER A 166 4.48 8.35 20.63
CA SER A 166 5.45 8.95 21.54
C SER A 166 5.92 10.31 21.01
N ARG A 167 6.20 11.26 21.92
CA ARG A 167 6.77 12.57 21.54
C ARG A 167 8.05 12.42 20.73
N LYS A 168 8.88 11.42 21.04
CA LYS A 168 10.11 11.10 20.32
C LYS A 168 9.81 10.71 18.87
N ASP A 169 8.84 9.82 18.65
CA ASP A 169 8.47 9.38 17.30
C ASP A 169 7.81 10.52 16.51
N LEU A 170 7.01 11.39 17.14
CA LEU A 170 6.44 12.57 16.48
C LEU A 170 7.50 13.59 16.04
N VAL A 171 8.49 13.87 16.89
CA VAL A 171 9.60 14.77 16.54
C VAL A 171 10.44 14.17 15.43
N GLU A 172 10.75 12.87 15.51
CA GLU A 172 11.49 12.18 14.46
C GLU A 172 10.72 12.19 13.15
N LEU A 173 9.42 11.88 13.17
CA LEU A 173 8.56 11.95 11.98
C LEU A 173 8.55 13.36 11.37
N ALA A 174 8.41 14.40 12.19
CA ALA A 174 8.46 15.79 11.72
C ALA A 174 9.83 16.16 11.11
N ARG A 175 10.93 15.61 11.64
CA ARG A 175 12.28 15.78 11.10
C ARG A 175 12.43 15.10 9.74
N VAL A 176 12.03 13.83 9.64
CA VAL A 176 12.39 12.99 8.49
C VAL A 176 11.35 12.99 7.37
N ALA A 177 10.08 13.27 7.64
CA ALA A 177 9.04 13.32 6.61
C ALA A 177 9.40 14.20 5.39
N PRO A 178 9.96 15.43 5.54
CA PRO A 178 10.35 16.25 4.40
C PRO A 178 11.71 15.86 3.78
N MET A 179 12.50 14.99 4.42
CA MET A 179 13.83 14.61 3.94
C MET A 179 13.76 13.78 2.66
N CYS A 180 14.89 13.74 1.95
CA CYS A 180 15.11 12.74 0.91
C CYS A 180 15.43 11.37 1.53
N VAL A 181 15.13 10.29 0.81
CA VAL A 181 15.30 8.92 1.31
C VAL A 181 16.77 8.54 1.35
N ALA A 182 17.58 9.12 0.45
CA ALA A 182 19.03 8.92 0.43
C ALA A 182 19.67 9.36 1.76
N ASP A 183 19.42 10.60 2.21
CA ASP A 183 19.95 11.08 3.50
C ASP A 183 19.44 10.23 4.67
N PHE A 184 18.14 9.97 4.70
CA PHE A 184 17.51 9.19 5.78
C PHE A 184 18.10 7.78 5.94
N LEU A 185 18.44 7.11 4.85
CA LEU A 185 19.02 5.77 4.88
C LEU A 185 20.54 5.80 5.10
N ASN A 186 21.27 6.72 4.48
CA ASN A 186 22.72 6.86 4.67
C ASN A 186 23.09 7.29 6.11
N GLU A 187 22.20 7.98 6.83
CA GLU A 187 22.36 8.24 8.27
C GLU A 187 22.34 6.95 9.13
N ARG A 188 21.74 5.87 8.61
CA ARG A 188 21.40 4.66 9.40
C ARG A 188 22.19 3.41 9.00
N PHE A 189 22.52 3.30 7.72
CA PHE A 189 23.10 2.09 7.13
C PHE A 189 24.45 2.39 6.49
N GLU A 190 25.35 1.41 6.51
CA GLU A 190 26.68 1.52 5.90
C GLU A 190 26.86 0.64 4.66
N THR A 191 26.03 -0.39 4.48
CA THR A 191 26.06 -1.25 3.28
C THR A 191 25.32 -0.57 2.12
N PRO A 192 26.00 -0.19 1.02
CA PRO A 192 25.37 0.51 -0.10
C PRO A 192 24.22 -0.28 -0.73
N LEU A 193 24.41 -1.60 -0.93
CA LEU A 193 23.37 -2.49 -1.48
C LEU A 193 22.07 -2.44 -0.66
N LEU A 194 22.17 -2.33 0.67
CA LEU A 194 21.02 -2.26 1.55
C LEU A 194 20.35 -0.87 1.46
N VAL A 195 21.14 0.21 1.40
CA VAL A 195 20.61 1.57 1.20
C VAL A 195 19.82 1.65 -0.11
N GLU A 196 20.39 1.17 -1.21
CA GLU A 196 19.76 1.15 -2.53
C GLU A 196 18.46 0.35 -2.52
N ALA A 197 18.48 -0.83 -1.91
CA ALA A 197 17.31 -1.69 -1.79
C ALA A 197 16.18 -1.05 -0.98
N LEU A 198 16.49 -0.43 0.17
CA LEU A 198 15.50 0.22 1.02
C LEU A 198 15.02 1.56 0.46
N ALA A 199 15.79 2.19 -0.45
CA ALA A 199 15.38 3.41 -1.14
C ALA A 199 14.39 3.13 -2.28
N ALA A 200 14.49 1.97 -2.94
CA ALA A 200 13.65 1.64 -4.11
C ALA A 200 12.14 1.78 -3.83
N PRO A 201 11.61 1.33 -2.67
CA PRO A 201 10.20 1.50 -2.38
C PRO A 201 9.74 2.96 -2.27
N ALA A 202 10.64 3.85 -1.87
CA ALA A 202 10.39 5.27 -1.65
C ALA A 202 10.24 6.08 -2.95
N VAL A 203 10.68 5.56 -4.08
CA VAL A 203 10.64 6.26 -5.39
C VAL A 203 9.77 5.55 -6.41
N ALA A 204 9.42 4.28 -6.19
CA ALA A 204 8.53 3.53 -7.06
C ALA A 204 7.19 4.25 -7.28
N SER A 205 6.66 4.23 -8.50
CA SER A 205 5.41 4.89 -8.87
C SER A 205 5.41 6.42 -8.67
N THR A 206 6.59 7.04 -8.48
CA THR A 206 6.76 8.49 -8.38
C THR A 206 7.68 9.01 -9.49
N TRP A 207 7.66 10.32 -9.73
CA TRP A 207 8.55 11.01 -10.66
C TRP A 207 9.80 11.57 -9.94
N ASN A 208 10.06 11.10 -8.71
CA ASN A 208 11.12 11.58 -7.84
C ASN A 208 12.35 10.66 -7.88
N GLY A 209 13.53 11.24 -7.66
CA GLY A 209 14.75 10.48 -7.41
C GLY A 209 14.99 10.29 -5.90
N PRO A 210 15.95 9.43 -5.49
CA PRO A 210 16.20 9.14 -4.08
C PRO A 210 16.67 10.36 -3.26
N TRP A 211 17.17 11.41 -3.94
CA TRP A 211 17.60 12.68 -3.35
C TRP A 211 16.51 13.77 -3.36
N SER A 212 15.32 13.46 -3.88
CA SER A 212 14.20 14.41 -3.88
C SER A 212 13.60 14.56 -2.48
N ALA A 213 13.23 15.79 -2.11
CA ALA A 213 12.56 16.05 -0.84
C ALA A 213 11.22 15.30 -0.73
N GLY A 214 10.88 14.83 0.46
CA GLY A 214 9.61 14.17 0.75
C GLY A 214 9.53 12.69 0.38
N THR A 215 10.57 12.09 -0.23
CA THR A 215 10.55 10.65 -0.54
C THR A 215 10.52 9.78 0.71
N VAL A 216 10.95 10.27 1.87
CA VAL A 216 10.76 9.55 3.14
C VAL A 216 9.27 9.43 3.50
N THR A 217 8.46 10.46 3.23
CA THR A 217 7.00 10.36 3.42
C THR A 217 6.40 9.27 2.53
N HIS A 218 6.88 9.14 1.29
CA HIS A 218 6.44 8.08 0.39
C HIS A 218 6.88 6.69 0.88
N LEU A 219 8.12 6.55 1.37
CA LEU A 219 8.58 5.32 2.02
C LEU A 219 7.68 4.94 3.20
N LEU A 220 7.38 5.90 4.08
CA LEU A 220 6.52 5.69 5.24
C LEU A 220 5.12 5.22 4.85
N LEU A 221 4.50 5.87 3.86
CA LEU A 221 3.19 5.46 3.33
C LEU A 221 3.21 4.00 2.86
N ARG A 222 4.27 3.59 2.17
CA ARG A 222 4.38 2.24 1.62
C ARG A 222 4.69 1.20 2.69
N GLU A 223 5.67 1.45 3.55
CA GLU A 223 6.10 0.52 4.60
C GLU A 223 5.03 0.33 5.68
N CYS A 224 4.29 1.39 6.01
CA CYS A 224 3.20 1.32 6.99
C CYS A 224 1.90 0.73 6.42
N ALA A 225 1.75 0.68 5.09
CA ALA A 225 0.63 0.01 4.44
C ALA A 225 0.91 -1.46 4.12
N GLY A 226 2.19 -1.87 4.15
CA GLY A 226 2.66 -3.17 3.70
C GLY A 226 2.49 -4.31 4.70
N GLY A 227 3.05 -5.47 4.33
CA GLY A 227 3.10 -6.70 5.15
C GLY A 227 2.32 -7.87 4.55
N GLU A 228 1.24 -7.59 3.83
CA GLU A 228 0.44 -8.58 3.12
C GLU A 228 0.27 -8.20 1.64
N THR A 229 -0.04 -9.19 0.81
CA THR A 229 -0.34 -9.08 -0.62
C THR A 229 -1.50 -10.01 -0.96
N LEU A 230 -2.13 -9.84 -2.12
CA LEU A 230 -3.22 -10.71 -2.53
C LEU A 230 -2.71 -12.11 -2.87
N SER A 231 -3.40 -13.12 -2.35
CA SER A 231 -3.24 -14.50 -2.80
C SER A 231 -3.84 -14.64 -4.19
N GLY A 232 -3.04 -15.00 -5.19
CA GLY A 232 -3.46 -15.05 -6.60
C GLY A 232 -3.37 -13.73 -7.34
N GLY A 233 -2.88 -12.67 -6.70
CA GLY A 233 -2.54 -11.38 -7.31
C GLY A 233 -3.74 -10.61 -7.89
N PRO A 234 -3.53 -9.75 -8.91
CA PRO A 234 -4.60 -8.96 -9.52
C PRO A 234 -5.81 -9.77 -10.03
N PRO A 235 -5.63 -10.97 -10.62
CA PRO A 235 -6.75 -11.82 -11.05
C PRO A 235 -7.73 -12.20 -9.92
N ALA A 236 -7.24 -12.38 -8.69
CA ALA A 236 -8.09 -12.69 -7.55
C ALA A 236 -9.02 -11.51 -7.21
N LEU A 237 -8.51 -10.28 -7.26
CA LEU A 237 -9.31 -9.06 -7.06
C LEU A 237 -10.41 -8.93 -8.12
N ILE A 238 -10.08 -9.20 -9.39
CA ILE A 238 -11.02 -9.10 -10.51
C ILE A 238 -12.06 -10.20 -10.47
N SER A 239 -11.76 -11.35 -9.88
CA SER A 239 -12.76 -12.38 -9.69
C SER A 239 -13.73 -11.98 -8.57
N ALA A 240 -13.21 -11.42 -7.47
CA ALA A 240 -13.98 -11.12 -6.28
C ALA A 240 -14.91 -9.90 -6.42
N VAL A 241 -14.45 -8.78 -6.97
CA VAL A 241 -15.24 -7.53 -6.98
C VAL A 241 -16.50 -7.62 -7.86
N PRO A 242 -16.46 -8.14 -9.11
CA PRO A 242 -17.66 -8.36 -9.91
C PRO A 242 -18.60 -9.40 -9.30
N ALA A 243 -18.08 -10.43 -8.62
CA ALA A 243 -18.91 -11.39 -7.90
C ALA A 243 -19.69 -10.69 -6.77
N ALA A 244 -19.02 -9.83 -6.00
CA ALA A 244 -19.67 -9.01 -4.98
C ALA A 244 -20.71 -8.04 -5.56
N CYS A 245 -20.45 -7.44 -6.73
CA CYS A 245 -21.42 -6.59 -7.41
C CYS A 245 -22.71 -7.32 -7.79
N LYS A 246 -22.61 -8.60 -8.18
CA LYS A 246 -23.75 -9.41 -8.64
C LYS A 246 -24.57 -9.99 -7.49
N SER A 247 -23.99 -10.09 -6.29
CA SER A 247 -24.67 -10.59 -5.08
C SER A 247 -25.29 -9.49 -4.22
N ALA A 248 -24.99 -8.22 -4.49
CA ALA A 248 -25.54 -7.05 -3.81
C ALA A 248 -26.92 -6.67 -4.35
#